data_AF-A0A183TJB7-F1
#
_entry.id   AF-A0A183TJB7-F1
#
_cell.length_a   1.000
_cell.length_b   1.000
_cell.length_c   1.000
_cell.angle_alpha   90.00
_cell.angle_beta   90.00
_cell.angle_gamma   90.00
#
_symmetry.space_group_name_H-M   'P 1'
#
loop_
_entity.id
_entity.type
_entity.pdbx_description
1 polymer ?
#
loop_
_entity_poly.entity_id
_entity_poly.type
_entity_poly.pdbx_seq_one_letter_code
_entity_poly.pdbx_strand_id
1 'polypeptide(L)'
;MSETIKYITEKLTSAPFNRNFNFITFDGLEPSLLLQIVSDVLGELDSKVLHKVDIREEAPEQTTMRMLEVLRMLRYKVPTDADALYARLLTGDKFLIYPILEWLLKNFEENKKRAYLARFLVKVQVPAEFLQDTEIAKLYSEVNIYP
;
A
#
# COMPACT_ATOMS: atom_id res chain seq x y z
N MET A 1 -8.90 20.70 -1.45
CA MET A 1 -7.77 20.42 -2.37
C MET A 1 -6.49 21.13 -1.94
N SER A 2 -6.46 22.46 -1.78
CA SER A 2 -5.22 23.16 -1.36
C SER A 2 -4.73 22.73 0.04
N GLU A 3 -5.64 22.55 1.00
CA GLU A 3 -5.28 22.09 2.35
C GLU A 3 -4.75 20.65 2.37
N THR A 4 -5.35 19.76 1.58
CA THR A 4 -4.91 18.36 1.41
C THR A 4 -3.47 18.29 0.88
N ILE A 5 -3.15 19.06 -0.16
CA ILE A 5 -1.79 19.08 -0.71
C ILE A 5 -0.80 19.61 0.33
N LYS A 6 -1.14 20.71 1.03
CA LYS A 6 -0.30 21.25 2.12
C LYS A 6 -0.02 20.19 3.18
N TYR A 7 -1.07 19.51 3.66
CA TYR A 7 -0.95 18.44 4.63
C TYR A 7 -0.05 17.30 4.15
N ILE A 8 -0.25 16.84 2.91
CA ILE A 8 0.58 15.79 2.30
C ILE A 8 2.05 16.23 2.25
N THR A 9 2.34 17.44 1.76
CA THR A 9 3.71 17.94 1.67
C THR A 9 4.38 18.04 3.04
N GLU A 10 3.69 18.56 4.05
CA GLU A 10 4.20 18.65 5.42
C GLU A 10 4.54 17.27 6.02
N LYS A 11 3.66 16.29 5.80
CA LYS A 11 3.89 14.91 6.27
C LYS A 11 5.00 14.21 5.50
N LEU A 12 5.11 14.43 4.20
CA LEU A 12 6.19 13.85 3.39
C LEU A 12 7.55 14.49 3.68
N THR A 13 7.60 15.75 4.12
CA THR A 13 8.86 16.39 4.56
C THR A 13 9.29 15.94 5.94
N SER A 14 8.35 15.54 6.79
CA SER A 14 8.65 14.96 8.10
C SER A 14 9.23 13.54 8.00
N ALA A 15 9.89 13.08 9.06
CA ALA A 15 10.23 11.68 9.21
C ALA A 15 8.95 10.82 9.18
N PRO A 16 8.97 9.60 8.60
CA PRO A 16 10.14 8.87 8.06
C PRO A 16 10.52 9.21 6.60
N PHE A 17 9.74 10.03 5.90
CA PHE A 17 9.85 10.20 4.44
C PHE A 17 10.94 11.19 4.01
N ASN A 18 11.13 12.27 4.77
CA ASN A 18 12.18 13.28 4.56
C ASN A 18 12.31 13.78 3.11
N ARG A 19 11.17 13.99 2.44
CA ARG A 19 11.07 14.47 1.05
C ARG A 19 10.98 16.00 1.00
N ASN A 20 11.71 16.61 0.07
CA ASN A 20 11.69 18.07 -0.13
C ASN A 20 10.64 18.48 -1.18
N PHE A 21 9.36 18.31 -0.86
CA PHE A 21 8.27 18.82 -1.69
C PHE A 21 7.72 20.15 -1.14
N ASN A 22 7.37 21.06 -2.05
CA ASN A 22 6.55 22.22 -1.73
C ASN A 22 5.23 22.11 -2.51
N PHE A 23 4.26 22.97 -2.22
CA PHE A 23 2.94 22.92 -2.84
C PHE A 23 3.00 22.89 -4.37
N ILE A 24 3.83 23.75 -4.98
CA ILE A 24 3.93 23.90 -6.43
C ILE A 24 4.61 22.67 -7.05
N THR A 25 5.72 22.22 -6.45
CA THR A 25 6.45 21.07 -6.97
C THR A 25 5.66 19.79 -6.82
N PHE A 26 4.83 19.65 -5.78
CA PHE A 26 3.96 18.50 -5.56
C PHE A 26 2.75 18.48 -6.51
N ASP A 27 2.08 19.62 -6.71
CA ASP A 27 0.93 19.73 -7.62
C ASP A 27 1.35 19.50 -9.09
N GLY A 28 2.57 19.91 -9.44
CA GLY A 28 3.18 19.71 -10.76
C GLY A 28 3.75 18.31 -11.02
N LEU A 29 3.68 17.35 -10.08
CA LEU A 29 4.27 16.03 -10.29
C LEU A 29 3.57 15.26 -11.41
N GLU A 30 4.38 14.50 -12.16
CA GLU A 30 3.90 13.53 -13.14
C GLU A 30 3.18 12.36 -12.46
N PRO A 31 2.19 11.73 -13.12
CA PRO A 31 1.41 10.62 -12.57
C PRO A 31 2.27 9.45 -12.05
N SER A 32 3.32 9.09 -12.78
CA SER A 32 4.25 8.02 -12.38
C SER A 32 4.97 8.35 -11.07
N LEU A 33 5.39 9.60 -10.88
CA LEU A 33 6.05 10.02 -9.65
C LEU A 33 5.08 10.02 -8.45
N LEU A 34 3.82 10.38 -8.69
CA LEU A 34 2.77 10.27 -7.67
C LEU A 34 2.50 8.83 -7.26
N LEU A 35 2.44 7.90 -8.22
CA LEU A 35 2.31 6.46 -7.96
C LEU A 35 3.52 5.93 -7.19
N GLN A 36 4.74 6.37 -7.53
CA GLN A 36 5.94 6.02 -6.78
C GLN A 36 5.84 6.50 -5.32
N ILE A 37 5.38 7.74 -5.09
CA ILE A 37 5.20 8.27 -3.73
C ILE A 37 4.19 7.40 -2.96
N VAL A 38 3.08 6.99 -3.57
CA VAL A 38 2.15 6.07 -2.91
C VAL A 38 2.83 4.73 -2.59
N SER A 39 3.57 4.15 -3.55
CA SER A 39 4.34 2.91 -3.36
C SER A 39 5.32 3.03 -2.18
N ASP A 40 6.04 4.16 -2.10
CA ASP A 40 7.01 4.44 -1.05
C ASP A 40 6.33 4.59 0.33
N VAL A 41 5.18 5.27 0.39
CA VAL A 41 4.38 5.42 1.61
C VAL A 41 3.88 4.06 2.09
N LEU A 42 3.40 3.21 1.18
CA LEU A 42 2.98 1.84 1.49
C LEU A 42 4.16 1.00 1.99
N GLY A 43 5.33 1.08 1.34
CA GLY A 43 6.53 0.36 1.75
C GLY A 43 7.07 0.78 3.13
N GLU A 44 6.76 2.00 3.58
CA GLU A 44 7.13 2.50 4.92
C GLU A 44 6.18 2.03 6.03
N LEU A 45 4.96 1.58 5.69
CA LEU A 45 4.02 1.01 6.67
C LEU A 45 4.54 -0.33 7.22
N ASP A 46 5.06 -1.20 6.35
CA ASP A 46 5.75 -2.42 6.75
C ASP A 46 6.78 -2.83 5.69
N SER A 47 8.05 -2.58 5.98
CA SER A 47 9.17 -2.88 5.06
C SER A 47 9.39 -4.38 4.82
N LYS A 48 8.84 -5.26 5.67
CA LYS A 48 8.97 -6.71 5.55
C LYS A 48 7.91 -7.32 4.65
N VAL A 49 6.72 -6.73 4.59
CA VAL A 49 5.57 -7.29 3.85
C VAL A 49 5.30 -6.51 2.57
N LEU A 50 5.35 -5.19 2.63
CA LEU A 50 4.92 -4.33 1.53
C LEU A 50 6.06 -3.98 0.59
N HIS A 51 7.31 -4.08 1.07
CA HIS A 51 8.57 -3.76 0.40
C HIS A 51 8.58 -2.35 -0.26
N LYS A 52 9.76 -1.77 -0.42
CA LYS A 52 9.91 -0.57 -1.24
C LYS A 52 10.12 -1.02 -2.68
N VAL A 53 9.11 -0.82 -3.51
CA VAL A 53 9.13 -1.22 -4.92
C VAL A 53 9.25 0.02 -5.80
N ASP A 54 10.26 0.03 -6.66
CA ASP A 54 10.34 0.99 -7.77
C ASP A 54 9.35 0.57 -8.85
N ILE A 55 8.36 1.41 -9.12
CA ILE A 55 7.30 1.12 -10.08
C ILE A 55 7.82 1.00 -11.51
N ARG A 56 9.06 1.45 -11.78
CA ARG A 56 9.71 1.33 -13.09
C ARG A 56 10.21 -0.08 -13.37
N GLU A 57 10.35 -0.89 -12.32
CA GLU A 57 10.75 -2.30 -12.41
C GLU A 57 9.54 -3.24 -12.56
N GLU A 58 8.31 -2.71 -12.44
CA GLU A 58 7.07 -3.46 -12.56
C GLU A 58 6.25 -3.00 -13.79
N ALA A 59 5.42 -3.91 -14.32
CA ALA A 59 4.40 -3.49 -15.28
C ALA A 59 3.35 -2.60 -14.57
N PRO A 60 2.81 -1.55 -15.23
CA PRO A 60 1.81 -0.67 -14.63
C PRO A 60 0.60 -1.40 -14.05
N GLU A 61 0.15 -2.46 -14.74
CA GLU A 61 -0.97 -3.30 -14.31
C GLU A 61 -0.64 -4.07 -13.03
N GLN A 62 0.60 -4.57 -12.91
CA GLN A 62 1.09 -5.27 -11.74
C GLN A 62 1.19 -4.32 -10.54
N THR A 63 1.78 -3.13 -10.72
CA THR A 63 1.84 -2.11 -9.67
C THR A 63 0.43 -1.72 -9.21
N THR A 64 -0.49 -1.52 -10.15
CA THR A 64 -1.90 -1.17 -9.85
C THR A 64 -2.56 -2.26 -9.01
N MET A 65 -2.43 -3.54 -9.41
CA MET A 65 -2.99 -4.67 -8.66
C MET A 65 -2.41 -4.75 -7.24
N ARG A 66 -1.08 -4.66 -7.11
CA ARG A 66 -0.39 -4.68 -5.82
C ARG A 66 -0.90 -3.57 -4.90
N MET A 67 -0.97 -2.34 -5.39
CA MET A 67 -1.46 -1.20 -4.61
C MET A 67 -2.92 -1.40 -4.16
N LEU A 68 -3.78 -1.95 -5.04
CA LEU A 68 -5.18 -2.24 -4.70
C LEU A 68 -5.30 -3.32 -3.62
N GLU A 69 -4.51 -4.38 -3.71
CA GLU A 69 -4.49 -5.44 -2.69
C GLU A 69 -4.09 -4.90 -1.32
N VAL A 70 -3.06 -4.04 -1.28
CA VAL A 70 -2.61 -3.39 -0.05
C VAL A 70 -3.68 -2.44 0.50
N LEU A 71 -4.31 -1.62 -0.34
CA LEU A 71 -5.38 -0.73 0.09
C LEU A 71 -6.59 -1.52 0.64
N ARG A 72 -6.94 -2.66 0.04
CA ARG A 72 -8.00 -3.56 0.55
C ARG A 72 -7.61 -4.19 1.88
N MET A 73 -6.36 -4.63 2.02
CA MET A 73 -5.81 -5.16 3.28
C MET A 73 -5.87 -4.12 4.40
N LEU A 74 -5.51 -2.86 4.11
CA LEU A 74 -5.58 -1.74 5.04
C LEU A 74 -7.01 -1.28 5.36
N ARG A 75 -8.03 -1.88 4.72
CA ARG A 75 -9.45 -1.53 4.83
C ARG A 75 -9.75 -0.10 4.39
N TYR A 76 -9.05 0.37 3.35
CA TYR A 76 -9.38 1.65 2.72
C TYR A 76 -10.77 1.57 2.09
N LYS A 77 -11.64 2.54 2.43
CA LYS A 77 -12.98 2.63 1.84
C LYS A 77 -12.88 3.40 0.54
N VAL A 78 -13.10 2.71 -0.57
CA VAL A 78 -13.09 3.32 -1.89
C VAL A 78 -14.37 4.14 -2.09
N PRO A 79 -14.28 5.41 -2.51
CA PRO A 79 -15.44 6.26 -2.80
C PRO A 79 -16.06 6.03 -4.19
N THR A 80 -15.58 5.03 -4.94
CA THR A 80 -15.86 4.80 -6.37
C THR A 80 -15.91 3.29 -6.63
N ASP A 81 -16.52 2.87 -7.74
CA ASP A 81 -16.55 1.46 -8.15
C ASP A 81 -15.14 0.91 -8.42
N ALA A 82 -15.01 -0.42 -8.40
CA ALA A 82 -13.72 -1.09 -8.48
C ALA A 82 -13.04 -0.92 -9.85
N ASP A 83 -13.81 -0.89 -10.94
CA ASP A 83 -13.27 -0.79 -12.29
C ASP A 83 -12.76 0.62 -12.59
N ALA A 84 -13.50 1.64 -12.18
CA ALA A 84 -13.06 3.03 -12.27
C ALA A 84 -11.90 3.32 -11.31
N LEU A 85 -11.85 2.69 -10.12
CA LEU A 85 -10.68 2.79 -9.24
C LEU A 85 -9.44 2.24 -9.94
N TYR A 86 -9.54 1.05 -10.53
CA TYR A 86 -8.43 0.42 -11.25
C TYR A 86 -7.94 1.31 -12.39
N ALA A 87 -8.84 1.77 -13.26
CA ALA A 87 -8.49 2.61 -14.40
C ALA A 87 -7.82 3.93 -13.97
N ARG A 88 -8.36 4.59 -12.94
CA ARG A 88 -7.82 5.87 -12.45
C ARG A 88 -6.48 5.70 -11.74
N LEU A 89 -6.28 4.60 -11.03
CA LEU A 89 -5.00 4.29 -10.40
C LEU A 89 -3.94 3.94 -11.45
N LEU A 90 -4.32 3.18 -12.49
CA LEU A 90 -3.44 2.86 -13.63
C LEU A 90 -2.94 4.11 -14.35
N THR A 91 -3.82 5.11 -14.54
CA THR A 91 -3.44 6.40 -15.15
C THR A 91 -2.72 7.36 -14.20
N GLY A 92 -2.69 7.05 -12.90
CA GLY A 92 -2.15 7.92 -11.86
C GLY A 92 -2.92 9.23 -11.66
N ASP A 93 -4.26 9.17 -11.65
CA ASP A 93 -5.13 10.34 -11.52
C ASP A 93 -4.92 11.05 -10.17
N LYS A 94 -4.51 12.33 -10.24
CA LYS A 94 -4.25 13.21 -9.09
C LYS A 94 -5.44 13.31 -8.15
N PHE A 95 -6.65 13.39 -8.69
CA PHE A 95 -7.88 13.53 -7.89
C PHE A 95 -8.19 12.27 -7.08
N LEU A 96 -7.69 11.11 -7.51
CA LEU A 96 -7.79 9.86 -6.76
C LEU A 96 -6.60 9.67 -5.81
N ILE A 97 -5.37 9.99 -6.26
CA ILE A 97 -4.15 9.77 -5.48
C ILE A 97 -4.11 10.68 -4.24
N TYR A 98 -4.53 11.94 -4.34
CA TYR A 98 -4.43 12.86 -3.20
C TYR A 98 -5.27 12.41 -1.98
N PRO A 99 -6.55 12.01 -2.13
CA PRO A 99 -7.30 11.41 -1.03
C PRO A 99 -6.68 10.12 -0.46
N ILE A 100 -6.06 9.28 -1.30
CA ILE A 100 -5.39 8.06 -0.84
C ILE A 100 -4.18 8.43 0.03
N LEU A 101 -3.32 9.33 -0.45
CA LEU A 101 -2.14 9.79 0.31
C LEU A 101 -2.55 10.47 1.62
N GLU A 102 -3.54 11.36 1.58
CA GLU A 102 -4.06 12.02 2.78
C GLU A 102 -4.53 10.99 3.82
N TRP A 103 -5.30 9.99 3.39
CA TRP A 103 -5.78 8.94 4.30
C TRP A 103 -4.66 8.07 4.86
N LEU A 104 -3.69 7.68 4.01
CA LEU A 104 -2.54 6.88 4.42
C LEU A 104 -1.70 7.61 5.47
N LEU A 105 -1.42 8.91 5.24
CA LEU A 105 -0.59 9.73 6.11
C LEU A 105 -1.32 10.12 7.40
N LYS A 106 -2.64 10.38 7.34
CA LYS A 106 -3.44 10.72 8.52
C LYS A 106 -3.60 9.56 9.48
N ASN A 107 -3.71 8.33 8.96
CA ASN A 107 -3.89 7.12 9.76
C ASN A 107 -2.61 6.27 9.79
N PHE A 108 -1.44 6.88 9.61
CA PHE A 108 -0.18 6.16 9.39
C PHE A 108 0.12 5.11 10.46
N GLU A 109 0.04 5.47 11.73
CA GLU A 109 0.30 4.53 12.86
C GLU A 109 -0.74 3.40 12.95
N GLU A 110 -2.01 3.69 12.62
CA GLU A 110 -3.05 2.66 12.61
C GLU A 110 -2.85 1.71 11.42
N ASN A 111 -2.55 2.25 10.25
CA ASN A 111 -2.25 1.49 9.04
C ASN A 111 -0.99 0.64 9.21
N LYS A 112 0.02 1.14 9.94
CA LYS A 112 1.23 0.39 10.32
C LYS A 112 0.90 -0.81 11.20
N LYS A 113 0.03 -0.64 12.20
CA LYS A 113 -0.47 -1.76 13.02
C LYS A 113 -1.25 -2.76 12.18
N ARG A 114 -2.12 -2.29 11.27
CA ARG A 114 -2.89 -3.17 10.37
C ARG A 114 -2.00 -3.95 9.41
N ALA A 115 -1.01 -3.30 8.79
CA ALA A 115 -0.02 -3.95 7.93
C ALA A 115 0.77 -5.02 8.71
N TYR A 116 1.22 -4.68 9.92
CA TYR A 116 1.91 -5.62 10.80
C TYR A 116 1.06 -6.83 11.18
N LEU A 117 -0.21 -6.61 11.55
CA LEU A 117 -1.14 -7.69 11.90
C LEU A 117 -1.52 -8.53 10.67
N ALA A 118 -1.65 -7.92 9.49
CA ALA A 118 -1.96 -8.63 8.27
C ALA A 118 -0.92 -9.73 7.97
N ARG A 119 0.34 -9.56 8.36
CA ARG A 119 1.36 -10.62 8.28
C ARG A 119 0.97 -11.91 9.01
N PHE A 120 0.26 -11.79 10.12
CA PHE A 120 -0.13 -12.91 10.97
C PHE A 120 -1.54 -13.41 10.68
N LEU A 121 -2.41 -12.51 10.19
CA LEU A 121 -3.80 -12.82 9.90
C LEU A 121 -4.01 -13.37 8.48
N VAL A 122 -3.08 -13.15 7.57
CA VAL A 122 -3.09 -13.79 6.25
C VAL A 122 -2.60 -15.23 6.42
N LYS A 123 -3.48 -16.19 6.14
CA LYS A 123 -3.15 -17.62 6.20
C LYS A 123 -1.94 -17.89 5.32
N VAL A 124 -0.92 -18.52 5.90
CA VAL A 124 0.18 -19.12 5.12
C VAL A 124 -0.46 -20.12 4.16
N GLN A 125 -0.35 -19.87 2.86
CA GLN A 125 -0.78 -20.84 1.85
C GLN A 125 0.39 -21.78 1.63
N VAL A 126 0.34 -22.96 2.25
CA VAL A 126 1.32 -24.03 1.98
C VAL A 126 0.88 -24.74 0.69
N PRO A 127 1.74 -24.81 -0.35
CA PRO A 127 1.40 -25.53 -1.57
C PRO A 127 1.06 -26.99 -1.27
N ALA A 128 0.07 -27.55 -1.97
CA ALA A 128 -0.46 -28.89 -1.70
C ALA A 128 0.61 -29.99 -1.79
N GLU A 129 1.67 -29.77 -2.57
CA GLU A 129 2.83 -30.66 -2.70
C GLU A 129 3.57 -30.85 -1.37
N PHE A 130 3.68 -29.80 -0.55
CA PHE A 130 4.32 -29.86 0.77
C PHE A 130 3.38 -30.37 1.86
N LEU A 131 2.07 -30.33 1.65
CA LEU A 131 1.09 -30.90 2.58
C LEU A 131 1.01 -32.44 2.51
N GLN A 132 1.64 -33.06 1.51
CA GLN A 132 1.79 -34.52 1.46
C GLN A 132 2.76 -35.04 2.53
N ASP A 133 3.68 -34.17 2.98
CA ASP A 133 4.56 -34.48 4.09
C ASP A 133 3.77 -34.40 5.41
N THR A 134 3.72 -35.54 6.11
CA THR A 134 2.98 -35.70 7.37
C THR A 134 3.48 -34.78 8.50
N GLU A 135 4.75 -34.38 8.48
CA GLU A 135 5.33 -33.50 9.49
C GLU A 135 4.93 -32.05 9.21
N ILE A 136 4.97 -31.63 7.95
CA ILE A 136 4.51 -30.31 7.48
C ILE A 136 3.00 -30.15 7.69
N ALA A 137 2.20 -31.18 7.40
CA ALA A 137 0.76 -31.16 7.61
C ALA A 137 0.37 -31.01 9.09
N LYS A 138 1.10 -31.66 10.01
CA LYS A 138 0.91 -31.51 11.45
C LYS A 138 1.26 -30.11 11.93
N LEU A 139 2.44 -29.60 11.58
CA LEU A 139 2.86 -28.23 11.91
C LEU A 139 1.87 -27.19 11.38
N TYR A 140 1.39 -27.38 10.15
CA TYR A 140 0.39 -26.50 9.55
C TYR A 140 -0.93 -26.50 10.34
N SER A 141 -1.36 -27.66 10.84
CA SER A 141 -2.56 -27.75 11.67
C SER A 141 -2.41 -27.05 13.02
N GLU A 142 -1.25 -27.13 13.66
CA GLU A 142 -0.98 -26.50 14.98
C GLU A 142 -0.92 -24.97 14.89
N VAL A 143 -0.31 -24.42 13.84
CA VAL A 143 -0.22 -22.98 13.60
C VAL A 143 -1.59 -22.35 13.32
N ASN A 144 -2.52 -23.10 12.72
CA ASN A 144 -3.84 -22.61 12.32
C ASN A 144 -4.91 -22.71 13.45
N ILE A 145 -4.54 -23.25 14.62
CA ILE A 145 -5.44 -23.40 15.78
C ILE A 145 -5.42 -22.16 16.70
N TYR A 146 -4.38 -21.32 16.65
CA TYR A 146 -4.27 -20.11 17.46
C TYR A 146 -4.39 -18.84 16.58
N PRO A 147 -5.56 -18.18 16.54
CA PRO A 147 -5.76 -16.91 15.84
C PRO A 147 -5.12 -15.71 16.56
#